data_AF-A0A378MZ15-F1
#
_entry.id   AF-A0A378MZ15-F1
#
_cell.length_a   1.000
_cell.length_b   1.000
_cell.length_c   1.000
_cell.angle_alpha   90.00
_cell.angle_beta   90.00
_cell.angle_gamma   90.00
#
_symmetry.space_group_name_H-M   'P 1'
#
loop_
_entity.id
_entity.type
_entity.pdbx_description
1 polymer ?
#
loop_
_entity_poly.entity_id
_entity_poly.type
_entity_poly.pdbx_seq_one_letter_code
_entity_poly.pdbx_strand_id
1 'polypeptide(L)'
;MTGDLIILDCEQGTEEWLHARLGIPTATGIENIVTPSGKKSSAWNSYLAELVAESIEGVKDGFKSSDMARGNELEPLARMAYEFETDTEVVQVGGVYLNAEKQLMVSPDGLIPNLKKGLEIKCPKMKTHIKYLLEGGVPNEYLIQVQSALWVTGYETWDFVSYCPEYQKQPLYIYTAERDPVLMKAFDQYIPQFIKSLYALKGVTARKGFLIGSQYDNQKKYELLQNDTINHNGRTLYRIKAITTFGTVFAGTLGGYIEKESNLKHLGNAWVYDNAKVYGNAKVWSSAKVYDSAEVYGNAKVWAAPKCGQRRSVGQRRSVGQRRSVGQRQSV
;
A
#
# COMPACT_ATOMS: atom_id res chain seq x y z
N MET A 1 6.27 -23.40 -12.65
CA MET A 1 7.30 -23.30 -11.60
C MET A 1 6.66 -23.75 -10.30
N THR A 2 6.88 -24.99 -9.86
CA THR A 2 6.39 -25.48 -8.55
C THR A 2 7.43 -25.11 -7.49
N GLY A 3 7.46 -23.83 -7.10
CA GLY A 3 8.17 -23.39 -5.91
C GLY A 3 7.27 -23.51 -4.69
N ASP A 4 7.86 -23.63 -3.51
CA ASP A 4 7.12 -23.51 -2.26
C ASP A 4 6.36 -22.17 -2.22
N LEU A 5 5.15 -22.18 -1.62
CA LEU A 5 4.35 -20.98 -1.49
C LEU A 5 5.12 -19.91 -0.68
N ILE A 6 5.01 -18.65 -1.09
CA ILE A 6 5.61 -17.53 -0.35
C ILE A 6 4.59 -17.03 0.67
N ILE A 7 4.63 -17.63 1.86
CA ILE A 7 3.63 -17.44 2.92
C ILE A 7 3.97 -16.23 3.79
N LEU A 8 2.95 -15.44 4.12
CA LEU A 8 2.95 -14.53 5.27
C LEU A 8 2.41 -15.32 6.47
N ASP A 9 3.28 -15.61 7.43
CA ASP A 9 2.95 -16.38 8.63
C ASP A 9 2.54 -15.46 9.79
N CYS A 10 1.30 -14.97 9.72
CA CYS A 10 0.68 -14.18 10.78
C CYS A 10 -0.83 -14.43 10.80
N GLU A 11 -1.50 -14.12 11.92
CA GLU A 11 -2.96 -14.16 11.98
C GLU A 11 -3.57 -13.05 11.11
N GLN A 12 -4.64 -13.38 10.37
CA GLN A 12 -5.35 -12.39 9.56
C GLN A 12 -6.04 -11.34 10.43
N GLY A 13 -6.00 -10.09 10.01
CA GLY A 13 -6.55 -8.96 10.77
C GLY A 13 -5.59 -8.32 11.78
N THR A 14 -4.40 -8.89 11.99
CA THR A 14 -3.33 -8.25 12.79
C THR A 14 -2.76 -7.01 12.10
N GLU A 15 -2.05 -6.16 12.85
CA GLU A 15 -1.36 -4.98 12.29
C GLU A 15 -0.31 -5.38 11.24
N GLU A 16 0.42 -6.48 11.49
CA GLU A 16 1.37 -7.06 10.52
C GLU A 16 0.67 -7.44 9.21
N TRP A 17 -0.47 -8.12 9.31
CA TRP A 17 -1.27 -8.50 8.15
C TRP A 17 -1.78 -7.29 7.36
N LEU A 18 -2.28 -6.26 8.06
CA LEU A 18 -2.74 -5.01 7.44
C LEU A 18 -1.58 -4.28 6.73
N HIS A 19 -0.40 -4.23 7.35
CA HIS A 19 0.79 -3.62 6.76
C HIS A 19 1.29 -4.38 5.53
N ALA A 20 1.26 -5.71 5.57
CA ALA A 20 1.67 -6.56 4.45
C ALA A 20 0.80 -6.41 3.19
N ARG A 21 -0.45 -5.95 3.35
CA ARG A 21 -1.42 -5.73 2.26
C ARG A 21 -1.41 -4.31 1.70
N LEU A 22 -0.71 -3.38 2.35
CA LEU A 22 -0.86 -1.96 2.10
C LEU A 22 -0.42 -1.58 0.67
N GLY A 23 -1.37 -1.08 -0.12
CA GLY A 23 -1.13 -0.59 -1.47
C GLY A 23 -0.68 -1.67 -2.47
N ILE A 24 -0.89 -2.96 -2.19
CA ILE A 24 -0.73 -4.03 -3.19
C ILE A 24 -2.10 -4.62 -3.54
N PRO A 25 -2.29 -5.16 -4.75
CA PRO A 25 -3.53 -5.85 -5.06
C PRO A 25 -3.73 -7.05 -4.14
N THR A 26 -4.97 -7.24 -3.68
CA THR A 26 -5.40 -8.42 -2.93
C THR A 26 -6.51 -9.17 -3.65
N ALA A 27 -6.75 -10.44 -3.31
CA ALA A 27 -7.72 -11.31 -4.01
C ALA A 27 -9.07 -10.63 -4.28
N THR A 28 -9.65 -9.99 -3.26
CA THR A 28 -10.94 -9.29 -3.32
C THR A 28 -10.93 -8.05 -4.22
N GLY A 29 -9.76 -7.44 -4.46
CA GLY A 29 -9.64 -6.28 -5.34
C GLY A 29 -9.30 -6.62 -6.80
N ILE A 30 -9.01 -7.88 -7.12
CA ILE A 30 -8.64 -8.28 -8.49
C ILE A 30 -9.81 -8.12 -9.47
N GLU A 31 -11.06 -8.10 -9.01
CA GLU A 31 -12.22 -7.78 -9.84
C GLU A 31 -12.17 -6.36 -10.45
N ASN A 32 -11.42 -5.46 -9.79
CA ASN A 32 -11.14 -4.12 -10.30
C ASN A 32 -10.02 -4.09 -11.35
N ILE A 33 -9.40 -5.24 -11.64
CA ILE A 33 -8.42 -5.44 -12.71
C ILE A 33 -9.03 -6.26 -13.84
N VAL A 34 -9.65 -7.39 -13.51
CA VAL A 34 -10.25 -8.36 -14.45
C VAL A 34 -11.67 -8.71 -14.00
N THR A 35 -12.65 -8.58 -14.89
CA THR A 35 -14.05 -8.93 -14.61
C THR A 35 -14.26 -10.45 -14.60
N PRO A 36 -15.34 -10.96 -13.98
CA PRO A 36 -15.71 -12.38 -14.03
C PRO A 36 -15.79 -12.99 -15.44
N SER A 37 -16.00 -12.16 -16.47
CA SER A 37 -16.01 -12.55 -17.88
C SER A 37 -14.62 -12.53 -18.56
N GLY A 38 -13.54 -12.37 -17.80
CA GLY A 38 -12.16 -12.35 -18.31
C GLY A 38 -11.77 -11.07 -19.07
N LYS A 39 -12.50 -9.97 -18.88
CA LYS A 39 -12.23 -8.69 -19.55
C LYS A 39 -11.54 -7.72 -18.62
N LYS A 40 -10.83 -6.73 -19.18
CA LYS A 40 -10.28 -5.62 -18.41
C LYS A 40 -11.42 -4.85 -17.71
N SER A 41 -11.28 -4.64 -16.39
CA SER A 41 -12.28 -3.91 -15.60
C SER A 41 -12.24 -2.40 -15.89
N SER A 42 -13.41 -1.76 -15.84
CA SER A 42 -13.53 -0.30 -15.95
C SER A 42 -13.05 0.43 -14.68
N ALA A 43 -12.95 -0.28 -13.55
CA ALA A 43 -12.45 0.26 -12.28
C ALA A 43 -10.91 0.38 -12.22
N TRP A 44 -10.20 -0.03 -13.28
CA TRP A 44 -8.74 -0.08 -13.36
C TRP A 44 -8.02 1.16 -12.81
N ASN A 45 -8.41 2.35 -13.28
CA ASN A 45 -7.75 3.59 -12.89
C ASN A 45 -8.10 3.99 -11.45
N SER A 46 -9.34 3.74 -11.02
CA SER A 46 -9.77 4.01 -9.64
C SER A 46 -9.01 3.14 -8.66
N TYR A 47 -8.86 1.85 -8.96
CA TYR A 47 -8.14 0.92 -8.10
C TYR A 47 -6.62 1.18 -8.09
N LEU A 48 -6.03 1.60 -9.22
CA LEU A 48 -4.65 2.11 -9.22
C LEU A 48 -4.50 3.31 -8.27
N ALA A 49 -5.41 4.28 -8.35
CA ALA A 49 -5.36 5.47 -7.51
C ALA A 49 -5.51 5.13 -6.02
N GLU A 50 -6.40 4.19 -5.68
CA GLU A 50 -6.61 3.66 -4.34
C GLU A 50 -5.31 3.05 -3.78
N LEU A 51 -4.71 2.09 -4.47
CA LEU A 51 -3.48 1.42 -4.00
C LEU A 51 -2.27 2.37 -3.93
N VAL A 52 -2.20 3.39 -4.78
CA VAL A 52 -1.18 4.44 -4.67
C VAL A 52 -1.44 5.30 -3.44
N ALA A 53 -2.68 5.74 -3.20
CA ALA A 53 -3.04 6.53 -2.03
C ALA A 53 -2.78 5.77 -0.73
N GLU A 54 -3.20 4.51 -0.63
CA GLU A 54 -2.91 3.63 0.52
C GLU A 54 -1.41 3.57 0.82
N SER A 55 -0.56 3.43 -0.21
CA SER A 55 0.89 3.34 -0.03
C SER A 55 1.54 4.63 0.52
N ILE A 56 0.84 5.77 0.42
CA ILE A 56 1.31 7.07 0.90
C ILE A 56 0.67 7.41 2.25
N GLU A 57 -0.62 7.11 2.40
CA GLU A 57 -1.43 7.50 3.55
C GLU A 57 -1.31 6.52 4.71
N GLY A 58 -0.87 5.28 4.46
CA GLY A 58 -0.75 4.25 5.49
C GLY A 58 -2.05 3.50 5.71
N VAL A 59 -2.05 2.63 6.73
CA VAL A 59 -3.25 1.88 7.13
C VAL A 59 -4.32 2.84 7.65
N LYS A 60 -5.54 2.65 7.16
CA LYS A 60 -6.73 3.37 7.61
C LYS A 60 -7.66 2.40 8.33
N ASP A 61 -8.46 2.94 9.26
CA ASP A 61 -9.53 2.17 9.89
C ASP A 61 -10.55 1.74 8.82
N GLY A 62 -10.70 0.43 8.66
CA GLY A 62 -11.66 -0.16 7.72
C GLY A 62 -13.09 -0.05 8.21
N PHE A 63 -14.03 0.01 7.26
CA PHE A 63 -15.46 -0.11 7.54
C PHE A 63 -15.78 -1.53 8.04
N LYS A 64 -16.48 -1.63 9.16
CA LYS A 64 -16.97 -2.91 9.71
C LYS A 64 -18.49 -2.94 9.66
N SER A 65 -19.07 -3.91 8.98
CA SER A 65 -20.51 -4.16 9.00
C SER A 65 -20.88 -5.28 9.98
N SER A 66 -22.16 -5.38 10.35
CA SER A 66 -22.67 -6.50 11.14
C SER A 66 -22.51 -7.85 10.43
N ASP A 67 -22.60 -7.85 9.10
CA ASP A 67 -22.42 -9.07 8.29
C ASP A 67 -20.95 -9.52 8.27
N MET A 68 -19.99 -8.59 8.25
CA MET A 68 -18.57 -8.92 8.40
C MET A 68 -18.25 -9.45 9.80
N ALA A 69 -18.79 -8.83 10.85
CA ALA A 69 -18.57 -9.27 12.23
C ALA A 69 -19.08 -10.70 12.44
N ARG A 70 -20.29 -11.00 11.95
CA ARG A 70 -20.83 -12.36 11.92
C ARG A 70 -19.93 -13.33 11.16
N GLY A 71 -19.44 -12.91 9.99
CA GLY A 71 -18.52 -13.68 9.17
C GLY A 71 -17.33 -14.18 9.98
N ASN A 72 -16.62 -13.23 10.62
CA ASN A 72 -15.43 -13.48 11.41
C ASN A 72 -15.72 -14.36 12.65
N GLU A 73 -16.85 -14.16 13.32
CA GLU A 73 -17.24 -14.96 14.47
C GLU A 73 -17.51 -16.43 14.10
N LEU A 74 -18.10 -16.67 12.93
CA LEU A 74 -18.51 -18.02 12.51
C LEU A 74 -17.46 -18.77 11.69
N GLU A 75 -16.45 -18.09 11.14
CA GLU A 75 -15.42 -18.71 10.30
C GLU A 75 -14.69 -19.87 10.99
N PRO A 76 -14.29 -19.80 12.28
CA PRO A 76 -13.69 -20.95 12.96
C PRO A 76 -14.62 -22.17 13.05
N LEU A 77 -15.93 -21.94 13.27
CA LEU A 77 -16.92 -23.02 13.29
C LEU A 77 -17.11 -23.64 11.90
N ALA A 78 -17.14 -22.80 10.86
CA ALA A 78 -17.24 -23.24 9.48
C ALA A 78 -16.04 -24.11 9.07
N ARG A 79 -14.83 -23.71 9.51
CA ARG A 79 -13.59 -24.47 9.27
C ARG A 79 -13.63 -25.84 9.94
N MET A 80 -14.00 -25.90 11.21
CA MET A 80 -14.14 -27.19 11.92
C MET A 80 -15.18 -28.10 11.26
N ALA A 81 -16.30 -27.55 10.80
CA ALA A 81 -17.31 -28.31 10.08
C ALA A 81 -16.77 -28.85 8.74
N TYR A 82 -16.00 -28.04 8.02
CA TYR A 82 -15.33 -28.45 6.79
C TYR A 82 -14.28 -29.55 7.03
N GLU A 83 -13.41 -29.41 8.02
CA GLU A 83 -12.38 -30.40 8.37
C GLU A 83 -13.02 -31.74 8.73
N PHE A 84 -14.09 -31.72 9.54
CA PHE A 84 -14.84 -32.91 9.92
C PHE A 84 -15.51 -33.59 8.72
N GLU A 85 -16.16 -32.83 7.84
CA GLU A 85 -16.89 -33.38 6.67
C GLU A 85 -15.94 -33.93 5.61
N THR A 86 -14.76 -33.32 5.46
CA THR A 86 -13.81 -33.66 4.38
C THR A 86 -12.66 -34.55 4.82
N ASP A 87 -12.50 -34.80 6.12
CA ASP A 87 -11.35 -35.51 6.71
C ASP A 87 -10.01 -34.89 6.26
N THR A 88 -9.93 -33.56 6.30
CA THR A 88 -8.74 -32.79 5.92
C THR A 88 -8.22 -31.94 7.08
N GLU A 89 -6.91 -31.68 7.06
CA GLU A 89 -6.24 -30.75 7.98
C GLU A 89 -6.07 -29.39 7.30
N VAL A 90 -6.69 -28.36 7.87
CA VAL A 90 -6.61 -26.99 7.34
C VAL A 90 -5.57 -26.19 8.10
N VAL A 91 -4.59 -25.68 7.37
CA VAL A 91 -3.56 -24.76 7.88
C VAL A 91 -3.96 -23.33 7.57
N GLN A 92 -4.10 -22.50 8.60
CA GLN A 92 -4.32 -21.06 8.44
C GLN A 92 -3.02 -20.33 8.13
N VAL A 93 -3.10 -19.30 7.28
CA VAL A 93 -1.99 -18.41 6.95
C VAL A 93 -2.48 -16.97 6.84
N GLY A 94 -1.57 -16.01 7.00
CA GLY A 94 -1.88 -14.58 6.77
C GLY A 94 -2.13 -14.30 5.29
N GLY A 95 -1.33 -14.92 4.43
CA GLY A 95 -1.51 -14.84 2.99
C GLY A 95 -0.43 -15.57 2.20
N VAL A 96 -0.63 -15.60 0.88
CA VAL A 96 0.30 -16.15 -0.10
C VAL A 96 0.62 -15.06 -1.12
N TYR A 97 1.89 -14.70 -1.23
CA TYR A 97 2.36 -13.73 -2.21
C TYR A 97 2.53 -14.38 -3.59
N LEU A 98 2.26 -13.59 -4.63
CA LEU A 98 2.49 -13.99 -6.02
C LEU A 98 3.95 -14.34 -6.32
N ASN A 99 4.89 -13.57 -5.75
CA ASN A 99 6.31 -13.68 -6.03
C ASN A 99 7.16 -13.08 -4.88
N ALA A 100 8.48 -13.23 -4.98
CA ALA A 100 9.43 -12.75 -3.98
C ALA A 100 9.41 -11.22 -3.83
N GLU A 101 8.96 -10.50 -4.88
CA GLU A 101 8.74 -9.07 -4.88
C GLU A 101 7.46 -8.65 -4.13
N LYS A 102 6.66 -9.60 -3.62
CA LYS A 102 5.43 -9.37 -2.83
C LYS A 102 4.45 -8.42 -3.52
N GLN A 103 4.33 -8.53 -4.85
CA GLN A 103 3.61 -7.55 -5.66
C GLN A 103 2.08 -7.65 -5.58
N LEU A 104 1.58 -8.78 -5.09
CA LEU A 104 0.17 -9.12 -4.94
C LEU A 104 0.07 -10.23 -3.88
N MET A 105 -0.98 -10.23 -3.07
CA MET A 105 -1.22 -11.26 -2.06
C MET A 105 -2.66 -11.77 -2.09
N VAL A 106 -2.86 -13.08 -1.94
CA VAL A 106 -4.16 -13.66 -1.60
C VAL A 106 -4.15 -14.09 -0.14
N SER A 107 -5.26 -13.93 0.58
CA SER A 107 -5.38 -14.37 1.97
C SER A 107 -6.41 -15.49 2.01
N PRO A 108 -5.98 -16.75 1.79
CA PRO A 108 -6.89 -17.88 1.82
C PRO A 108 -7.42 -18.07 3.23
N ASP A 109 -8.66 -18.50 3.39
CA ASP A 109 -9.19 -18.82 4.72
C ASP A 109 -8.51 -20.08 5.28
N GLY A 110 -7.98 -20.93 4.40
CA GLY A 110 -7.09 -22.02 4.79
C GLY A 110 -6.39 -22.67 3.59
N LEU A 111 -5.34 -23.42 3.86
CA LEU A 111 -4.66 -24.28 2.91
C LEU A 111 -4.76 -25.73 3.38
N ILE A 112 -4.82 -26.67 2.44
CA ILE A 112 -4.77 -28.11 2.68
C ILE A 112 -3.48 -28.64 2.01
N PRO A 113 -2.31 -28.56 2.67
CA PRO A 113 -1.01 -28.68 2.01
C PRO A 113 -0.76 -30.05 1.38
N ASN A 114 -1.21 -31.12 2.03
CA ASN A 114 -1.10 -32.50 1.53
C ASN A 114 -1.84 -32.69 0.19
N LEU A 115 -2.92 -31.93 -0.05
CA LEU A 115 -3.69 -31.98 -1.28
C LEU A 115 -3.32 -30.88 -2.28
N LYS A 116 -2.48 -29.91 -1.91
CA LYS A 116 -2.24 -28.68 -2.69
C LYS A 116 -3.57 -28.04 -3.12
N LYS A 117 -4.46 -27.86 -2.14
CA LYS A 117 -5.80 -27.29 -2.30
C LYS A 117 -5.96 -26.10 -1.36
N GLY A 118 -6.68 -25.08 -1.80
CA GLY A 118 -7.02 -23.93 -0.96
C GLY A 118 -8.48 -23.96 -0.51
N LEU A 119 -8.80 -23.10 0.46
CA LEU A 119 -10.11 -22.98 1.06
C LEU A 119 -10.54 -21.51 1.14
N GLU A 120 -11.77 -21.24 0.73
CA GLU A 120 -12.46 -19.96 0.84
C GLU A 120 -13.81 -20.17 1.53
N ILE A 121 -14.00 -19.58 2.71
CA ILE A 121 -15.15 -19.70 3.58
C ILE A 121 -15.96 -18.41 3.55
N LYS A 122 -17.28 -18.55 3.48
CA LYS A 122 -18.25 -17.48 3.68
C LYS A 122 -19.32 -17.91 4.66
N CYS A 123 -19.61 -17.06 5.65
CA CYS A 123 -20.66 -17.32 6.64
C CYS A 123 -21.85 -16.35 6.47
N PRO A 124 -22.61 -16.42 5.34
CA PRO A 124 -23.65 -15.44 5.05
C PRO A 124 -24.91 -15.65 5.92
N LYS A 125 -25.91 -14.80 5.71
CA LYS A 125 -27.27 -15.03 6.25
C LYS A 125 -28.00 -16.13 5.47
N MET A 126 -28.99 -16.74 6.13
CA MET A 126 -29.76 -17.87 5.61
C MET A 126 -30.29 -17.69 4.18
N LYS A 127 -30.87 -16.54 3.84
CA LYS A 127 -31.36 -16.27 2.47
C LYS A 127 -30.25 -16.45 1.42
N THR A 128 -29.07 -15.90 1.71
CA THR A 128 -27.93 -15.94 0.80
C THR A 128 -27.30 -17.33 0.75
N HIS A 129 -27.22 -18.02 1.90
CA HIS A 129 -26.75 -19.42 1.93
C HIS A 129 -27.65 -20.34 1.09
N ILE A 130 -28.98 -20.25 1.25
CA ILE A 130 -29.94 -21.03 0.47
C ILE A 130 -29.84 -20.68 -1.02
N LYS A 131 -29.60 -19.41 -1.37
CA LYS A 131 -29.35 -19.00 -2.75
C LYS A 131 -28.14 -19.75 -3.33
N TYR A 132 -27.01 -19.80 -2.61
CA TYR A 132 -25.81 -20.51 -3.07
C TYR A 132 -26.05 -22.02 -3.24
N LEU A 133 -26.81 -22.65 -2.34
CA LEU A 133 -27.23 -24.05 -2.48
C LEU A 133 -28.04 -24.30 -3.76
N LEU A 134 -28.94 -23.38 -4.12
CA LEU A 134 -29.80 -23.52 -5.29
C LEU A 134 -29.06 -23.25 -6.61
N GLU A 135 -28.15 -22.27 -6.62
CA GLU A 135 -27.39 -21.90 -7.82
C GLU A 135 -26.26 -22.89 -8.11
N GLY A 136 -25.64 -23.46 -7.07
CA GLY A 136 -24.46 -24.30 -7.19
C GLY A 136 -23.23 -23.52 -7.68
N GLY A 137 -22.09 -24.20 -7.72
CA GLY A 137 -20.82 -23.57 -8.09
C GLY A 137 -20.29 -22.58 -7.06
N VAL A 138 -19.32 -21.78 -7.51
CA VAL A 138 -18.84 -20.59 -6.80
C VAL A 138 -19.75 -19.41 -7.18
N PRO A 139 -20.33 -18.67 -6.22
CA PRO A 139 -21.10 -17.47 -6.51
C PRO A 139 -20.30 -16.46 -7.31
N ASN A 140 -20.95 -15.76 -8.25
CA ASN A 140 -20.27 -14.86 -9.19
C ASN A 140 -19.50 -13.74 -8.47
N GLU A 141 -19.97 -13.28 -7.30
CA GLU A 141 -19.28 -12.30 -6.45
C GLU A 141 -17.93 -12.78 -5.88
N TYR A 142 -17.70 -14.10 -5.82
CA TYR A 142 -16.46 -14.69 -5.30
C TYR A 142 -15.61 -15.37 -6.39
N LEU A 143 -16.10 -15.40 -7.64
CA LEU A 143 -15.42 -16.10 -8.73
C LEU A 143 -14.00 -15.59 -8.95
N ILE A 144 -13.81 -14.27 -9.01
CA ILE A 144 -12.48 -13.67 -9.19
C ILE A 144 -11.59 -13.92 -7.97
N GLN A 145 -12.14 -13.86 -6.76
CA GLN A 145 -11.39 -14.12 -5.54
C GLN A 145 -10.82 -15.55 -5.54
N VAL A 146 -11.68 -16.56 -5.75
CA VAL A 146 -11.28 -17.98 -5.80
C VAL A 146 -10.30 -18.25 -6.95
N GLN A 147 -10.61 -17.77 -8.16
CA GLN A 147 -9.77 -18.01 -9.33
C GLN A 147 -8.41 -17.30 -9.22
N SER A 148 -8.36 -16.13 -8.60
CA SER A 148 -7.08 -15.46 -8.34
C SER A 148 -6.23 -16.21 -7.33
N ALA A 149 -6.84 -16.87 -6.34
CA ALA A 149 -6.14 -17.68 -5.36
C ALA A 149 -5.54 -18.95 -6.00
N LEU A 150 -6.30 -19.62 -6.87
CA LEU A 150 -5.79 -20.68 -7.75
C LEU A 150 -4.61 -20.20 -8.61
N TRP A 151 -4.73 -19.02 -9.21
CA TRP A 151 -3.68 -18.45 -10.07
C TRP A 151 -2.40 -18.16 -9.29
N VAL A 152 -2.49 -17.51 -8.13
CA VAL A 152 -1.35 -17.13 -7.28
C VAL A 152 -0.65 -18.35 -6.68
N THR A 153 -1.40 -19.31 -6.17
CA THR A 153 -0.83 -20.50 -5.52
C THR A 153 -0.31 -21.54 -6.51
N GLY A 154 -0.78 -21.50 -7.76
CA GLY A 154 -0.53 -22.56 -8.73
C GLY A 154 -1.24 -23.88 -8.40
N TYR A 155 -2.19 -23.87 -7.46
CA TYR A 155 -3.02 -25.02 -7.14
C TYR A 155 -4.05 -25.28 -8.26
N GLU A 156 -4.49 -26.53 -8.36
CA GLU A 156 -5.48 -26.96 -9.37
C GLU A 156 -6.91 -26.85 -8.85
N THR A 157 -7.10 -26.99 -7.54
CA THR A 157 -8.43 -26.98 -6.92
C THR A 157 -8.51 -26.06 -5.72
N TRP A 158 -9.71 -25.54 -5.49
CA TRP A 158 -10.04 -24.65 -4.38
C TRP A 158 -11.45 -24.92 -3.89
N ASP A 159 -11.62 -25.21 -2.60
CA ASP A 159 -12.96 -25.39 -2.06
C ASP A 159 -13.55 -24.05 -1.66
N PHE A 160 -14.72 -23.75 -2.24
CA PHE A 160 -15.60 -22.70 -1.76
C PHE A 160 -16.59 -23.29 -0.75
N VAL A 161 -16.67 -22.68 0.43
CA VAL A 161 -17.56 -23.09 1.50
C VAL A 161 -18.54 -21.97 1.83
N SER A 162 -19.82 -22.30 1.86
CA SER A 162 -20.82 -21.47 2.54
C SER A 162 -21.30 -22.16 3.80
N TYR A 163 -21.27 -21.44 4.92
CA TYR A 163 -21.71 -21.95 6.23
C TYR A 163 -22.82 -21.07 6.83
N CYS A 164 -23.93 -21.69 7.22
CA CYS A 164 -25.04 -21.03 7.89
C CYS A 164 -25.67 -21.99 8.92
N PRO A 165 -25.24 -21.93 10.20
CA PRO A 165 -25.69 -22.87 11.22
C PRO A 165 -27.19 -22.82 11.50
N GLU A 166 -27.85 -21.69 11.20
CA GLU A 166 -29.29 -21.53 11.35
C GLU A 166 -30.09 -22.39 10.36
N TYR A 167 -29.50 -22.74 9.21
CA TYR A 167 -30.16 -23.59 8.22
C TYR A 167 -29.87 -25.07 8.50
N GLN A 168 -30.47 -25.58 9.59
CA GLN A 168 -30.20 -26.92 10.13
C GLN A 168 -30.35 -28.08 9.14
N LYS A 169 -31.13 -27.90 8.05
CA LYS A 169 -31.30 -28.93 7.03
C LYS A 169 -30.00 -29.22 6.26
N GLN A 170 -29.21 -28.17 6.00
CA GLN A 170 -27.93 -28.28 5.30
C GLN A 170 -27.07 -27.04 5.66
N PRO A 171 -26.45 -27.02 6.84
CA PRO A 171 -25.72 -25.82 7.30
C PRO A 171 -24.42 -25.58 6.53
N LEU A 172 -23.91 -26.58 5.82
CA LEU A 172 -22.64 -26.55 5.10
C LEU A 172 -22.88 -26.82 3.60
N TYR A 173 -22.35 -25.94 2.77
CA TYR A 173 -22.25 -26.10 1.32
C TYR A 173 -20.78 -26.07 0.93
N ILE A 174 -20.32 -27.09 0.20
CA ILE A 174 -18.94 -27.18 -0.29
C ILE A 174 -18.99 -27.36 -1.81
N TYR A 175 -18.20 -26.57 -2.53
CA TYR A 175 -17.99 -26.73 -3.96
C TYR A 175 -16.51 -26.65 -4.29
N THR A 176 -15.96 -27.69 -4.92
CA THR A 176 -14.58 -27.70 -5.40
C THR A 176 -14.51 -27.01 -6.75
N ALA A 177 -13.90 -25.83 -6.78
CA ALA A 177 -13.62 -25.09 -7.99
C ALA A 177 -12.31 -25.55 -8.63
N GLU A 178 -12.30 -25.64 -9.96
CA GLU A 178 -11.12 -25.85 -10.79
C GLU A 178 -10.69 -24.56 -11.47
N ARG A 179 -9.47 -24.52 -12.02
CA ARG A 179 -8.96 -23.37 -12.77
C ARG A 179 -9.80 -23.09 -14.01
N ASP A 180 -10.34 -21.88 -14.12
CA ASP A 180 -10.99 -21.41 -15.35
C ASP A 180 -9.91 -20.93 -16.34
N PRO A 181 -9.72 -21.60 -17.50
CA PRO A 181 -8.66 -21.25 -18.46
C PRO A 181 -8.83 -19.85 -19.07
N VAL A 182 -10.05 -19.33 -19.17
CA VAL A 182 -10.32 -17.97 -19.65
C VAL A 182 -9.81 -16.96 -18.63
N LEU A 183 -10.11 -17.17 -17.35
CA LEU A 183 -9.63 -16.30 -16.27
C LEU A 183 -8.12 -16.41 -16.06
N MET A 184 -7.54 -17.61 -16.12
CA MET A 184 -6.08 -17.77 -16.03
C MET A 184 -5.36 -16.96 -17.12
N LYS A 185 -5.83 -17.05 -18.36
CA LYS A 185 -5.28 -16.27 -19.48
C LYS A 185 -5.48 -14.76 -19.28
N ALA A 186 -6.61 -14.35 -18.75
CA ALA A 186 -6.88 -12.94 -18.44
C ALA A 186 -5.97 -12.43 -17.31
N PHE A 187 -5.72 -13.22 -16.28
CA PHE A 187 -4.80 -12.89 -15.18
C PHE A 187 -3.36 -12.75 -15.68
N ASP A 188 -2.88 -13.71 -16.47
CA ASP A 188 -1.56 -13.67 -17.11
C ASP A 188 -1.36 -12.40 -17.97
N GLN A 189 -2.44 -11.93 -18.60
CA GLN A 189 -2.40 -10.73 -19.44
C GLN A 189 -2.47 -9.44 -18.61
N TYR A 190 -3.46 -9.30 -17.74
CA TYR A 190 -3.85 -8.01 -17.18
C TYR A 190 -3.20 -7.71 -15.83
N ILE A 191 -2.99 -8.70 -14.96
CA ILE A 191 -2.40 -8.46 -13.63
C ILE A 191 -0.97 -7.91 -13.75
N PRO A 192 -0.06 -8.49 -14.58
CA PRO A 192 1.28 -7.92 -14.77
C PRO A 192 1.27 -6.50 -15.33
N GLN A 193 0.34 -6.18 -16.23
CA GLN A 193 0.17 -4.82 -16.77
C GLN A 193 -0.27 -3.84 -15.67
N PHE A 194 -1.21 -4.26 -14.83
CA PHE A 194 -1.68 -3.48 -13.69
C PHE A 194 -0.56 -3.20 -12.70
N ILE A 195 0.18 -4.24 -12.28
CA ILE A 195 1.33 -4.13 -11.38
C ILE A 195 2.38 -3.19 -11.98
N LYS A 196 2.70 -3.31 -13.27
CA LYS A 196 3.65 -2.39 -13.93
C LYS A 196 3.20 -0.93 -13.84
N SER A 197 1.93 -0.65 -14.10
CA SER A 197 1.36 0.69 -13.97
C SER A 197 1.37 1.19 -12.52
N LEU A 198 1.01 0.35 -11.56
CA LEU A 198 1.04 0.67 -10.13
C LEU A 198 2.44 1.08 -9.67
N TYR A 199 3.44 0.28 -10.02
CA TYR A 199 4.84 0.53 -9.66
C TYR A 199 5.37 1.80 -10.32
N ALA A 200 5.04 2.05 -11.59
CA ALA A 200 5.40 3.30 -12.27
C ALA A 200 4.81 4.53 -11.55
N LEU A 201 3.54 4.46 -11.11
CA LEU A 201 2.88 5.54 -10.37
C LEU A 201 3.49 5.76 -8.97
N LYS A 202 3.92 4.69 -8.31
CA LYS A 202 4.66 4.76 -7.03
C LYS A 202 6.09 5.30 -7.17
N GLY A 203 6.54 5.59 -8.39
CA GLY A 203 7.91 6.02 -8.69
C GLY A 203 8.94 4.88 -8.64
N VAL A 204 8.48 3.63 -8.61
CA VAL A 204 9.32 2.43 -8.58
C VAL A 204 9.37 1.85 -9.98
N THR A 205 10.28 2.32 -10.84
CA THR A 205 10.46 1.69 -12.16
C THR A 205 11.13 0.32 -11.98
N ALA A 206 10.51 -0.73 -12.50
CA ALA A 206 11.08 -2.07 -12.53
C ALA A 206 12.48 -2.05 -13.18
N ARG A 207 13.53 -2.15 -12.38
CA ARG A 207 14.85 -2.58 -12.85
C ARG A 207 14.95 -4.08 -12.58
N LYS A 208 15.24 -4.84 -13.64
CA LYS A 208 15.58 -6.26 -13.56
C LYS A 208 16.67 -6.46 -12.50
N GLY A 209 16.35 -7.30 -11.51
CA GLY A 209 17.32 -7.93 -10.61
C GLY A 209 17.96 -7.00 -9.59
N PHE A 210 17.21 -6.57 -8.58
CA PHE A 210 17.73 -6.41 -7.20
C PHE A 210 16.56 -6.11 -6.25
N LEU A 211 16.23 -7.03 -5.35
CA LEU A 211 15.42 -6.73 -4.17
C LEU A 211 16.32 -5.97 -3.19
N ILE A 212 15.96 -4.73 -2.86
CA ILE A 212 16.47 -4.07 -1.67
C ILE A 212 15.29 -3.60 -0.85
N GLY A 213 15.23 -4.13 0.37
CA GLY A 213 14.36 -3.62 1.43
C GLY A 213 14.57 -2.12 1.65
N SER A 214 13.50 -1.47 2.10
CA SER A 214 13.50 -0.17 2.77
C SER A 214 14.54 0.86 2.25
N GLN A 215 14.25 1.51 1.13
CA GLN A 215 15.02 2.69 0.68
C GLN A 215 14.17 3.94 0.38
N TYR A 216 13.00 4.09 1.00
CA TYR A 216 12.36 5.41 1.08
C TYR A 216 13.11 6.40 1.99
N ASP A 217 14.23 5.99 2.62
CA ASP A 217 15.06 6.85 3.48
C ASP A 217 16.45 7.21 2.91
N ASN A 218 16.72 7.01 1.61
CA ASN A 218 18.07 7.35 1.08
C ASN A 218 18.16 8.01 -0.30
N GLN A 219 17.04 8.35 -0.95
CA GLN A 219 17.13 9.14 -2.18
C GLN A 219 17.34 10.62 -1.84
N LYS A 220 18.60 11.06 -1.84
CA LYS A 220 18.94 12.47 -1.66
C LYS A 220 18.38 13.28 -2.83
N LYS A 221 17.71 14.39 -2.52
CA LYS A 221 17.25 15.36 -3.52
C LYS A 221 18.23 16.51 -3.77
N TYR A 222 19.23 16.66 -2.91
CA TYR A 222 20.27 17.68 -3.03
C TYR A 222 21.59 17.20 -2.43
N GLU A 223 22.66 17.89 -2.80
CA GLU A 223 24.00 17.76 -2.23
C GLU A 223 24.45 19.07 -1.58
N LEU A 224 25.41 18.98 -0.64
CA LEU A 224 26.11 20.12 -0.05
C LEU A 224 27.40 20.38 -0.82
N LEU A 225 27.53 21.55 -1.44
CA LEU A 225 28.73 21.92 -2.19
C LEU A 225 29.86 22.30 -1.23
N GLN A 226 30.89 21.45 -1.13
CA GLN A 226 32.03 21.68 -0.24
C GLN A 226 32.89 22.89 -0.63
N ASN A 227 32.82 23.31 -1.89
CA ASN A 227 33.55 24.44 -2.46
C ASN A 227 32.75 25.75 -2.49
N ASP A 228 31.45 25.74 -2.13
CA ASP A 228 30.61 26.94 -2.01
C ASP A 228 30.03 27.00 -0.60
N THR A 229 30.79 27.64 0.29
CA THR A 229 30.45 27.78 1.71
C THR A 229 30.51 29.23 2.15
N ILE A 230 29.77 29.54 3.22
CA ILE A 230 29.83 30.83 3.91
C ILE A 230 30.05 30.63 5.40
N ASN A 231 30.74 31.56 6.04
CA ASN A 231 30.77 31.67 7.49
C ASN A 231 29.65 32.60 7.94
N HIS A 232 28.74 32.09 8.78
CA HIS A 232 27.64 32.86 9.35
C HIS A 232 27.53 32.59 10.84
N ASN A 233 27.76 33.60 11.68
CA ASN A 233 27.73 33.48 13.15
C ASN A 233 28.65 32.36 13.69
N GLY A 234 29.86 32.23 13.12
CA GLY A 234 30.84 31.22 13.52
C GLY A 234 30.51 29.80 13.05
N ARG A 235 29.56 29.63 12.14
CA ARG A 235 29.15 28.34 11.57
C ARG A 235 29.44 28.31 10.07
N THR A 236 29.89 27.16 9.58
CA THR A 236 30.03 26.91 8.15
C THR A 236 28.70 26.44 7.60
N LEU A 237 28.17 27.14 6.60
CA LEU A 237 26.98 26.72 5.86
C LEU A 237 27.37 26.43 4.41
N TYR A 238 26.74 25.42 3.83
CA TYR A 238 27.02 24.90 2.51
C TYR A 238 25.89 25.26 1.55
N ARG A 239 26.24 25.71 0.35
CA ARG A 239 25.27 25.88 -0.74
C ARG A 239 24.68 24.52 -1.08
N ILE A 240 23.36 24.46 -1.22
CA ILE A 240 22.70 23.24 -1.70
C ILE A 240 22.55 23.26 -3.22
N LYS A 241 22.75 22.10 -3.84
CA LYS A 241 22.47 21.90 -5.27
C LYS A 241 21.51 20.74 -5.44
N ALA A 242 20.42 20.94 -6.20
CA ALA A 242 19.49 19.88 -6.50
C ALA A 242 20.17 18.81 -7.36
N ILE A 243 20.09 17.54 -6.97
CA ILE A 243 20.63 16.41 -7.76
C ILE A 243 19.54 15.65 -8.51
N THR A 244 18.28 15.99 -8.26
CA THR A 244 17.10 15.50 -8.99
C THR A 244 16.05 16.61 -9.13
N THR A 245 15.11 16.44 -10.06
CA THR A 245 13.99 17.38 -10.26
C THR A 245 12.83 17.02 -9.31
N PHE A 246 12.29 17.98 -8.57
CA PHE A 246 11.13 17.80 -7.69
C PHE A 246 10.34 19.11 -7.51
N GLY A 247 9.01 19.01 -7.47
CA GLY A 247 8.13 20.19 -7.37
C GLY A 247 8.40 21.19 -8.51
N THR A 248 8.96 22.35 -8.15
CA THR A 248 9.35 23.41 -9.10
C THR A 248 10.86 23.63 -9.16
N VAL A 249 11.66 22.66 -8.69
CA VAL A 249 13.13 22.72 -8.63
C VAL A 249 13.69 21.69 -9.61
N PHE A 250 14.48 22.13 -10.58
CA PHE A 250 15.10 21.24 -11.57
C PHE A 250 16.46 20.73 -11.08
N ALA A 251 16.84 19.52 -11.47
CA ALA A 251 18.19 19.00 -11.24
C ALA A 251 19.26 20.01 -11.71
N GLY A 252 20.30 20.21 -10.90
CA GLY A 252 21.35 21.21 -11.11
C GLY A 252 21.05 22.58 -10.51
N THR A 253 19.80 22.87 -10.09
CA THR A 253 19.43 24.17 -9.52
C THR A 253 20.17 24.42 -8.19
N LEU A 254 20.82 25.57 -8.07
CA LEU A 254 21.40 26.04 -6.79
C LEU A 254 20.31 26.59 -5.89
N GLY A 255 20.32 26.21 -4.61
CA GLY A 255 19.45 26.73 -3.56
C GLY A 255 20.19 27.68 -2.62
N GLY A 256 19.66 27.91 -1.43
CA GLY A 256 20.33 28.68 -0.37
C GLY A 256 21.37 27.86 0.39
N TYR A 257 21.63 28.24 1.63
CA TYR A 257 22.70 27.70 2.46
C TYR A 257 22.17 26.94 3.67
N ILE A 258 22.70 25.75 3.95
CA ILE A 258 22.36 24.98 5.16
C ILE A 258 23.62 24.52 5.92
N GLU A 259 23.56 24.42 7.25
CA GLU A 259 24.69 23.97 8.08
C GLU A 259 24.94 22.46 7.96
N LYS A 260 23.88 21.66 8.00
CA LYS A 260 23.96 20.18 7.98
C LYS A 260 22.77 19.57 7.26
N GLU A 261 22.95 18.33 6.77
CA GLU A 261 21.94 17.60 6.01
C GLU A 261 20.58 17.52 6.74
N SER A 262 20.58 17.37 8.07
CA SER A 262 19.34 17.35 8.86
C SER A 262 18.50 18.64 8.85
N ASN A 263 19.03 19.77 8.37
CA ASN A 263 18.32 21.05 8.31
C ASN A 263 17.23 21.11 7.21
N LEU A 264 17.36 20.31 6.15
CA LEU A 264 16.39 20.21 5.06
C LEU A 264 16.07 18.75 4.77
N LYS A 265 14.80 18.33 4.85
CA LYS A 265 14.46 16.92 4.62
C LYS A 265 14.47 16.57 3.13
N HIS A 266 15.06 15.42 2.81
CA HIS A 266 15.01 14.84 1.46
C HIS A 266 13.60 14.39 1.06
N LEU A 267 12.75 14.02 2.03
CA LEU A 267 11.33 13.73 1.76
C LEU A 267 10.51 15.01 1.53
N GLY A 268 9.70 15.03 0.48
CA GLY A 268 8.80 16.12 0.10
C GLY A 268 9.45 17.23 -0.74
N ASN A 269 8.66 18.26 -1.07
CA ASN A 269 9.03 19.36 -1.98
C ASN A 269 9.70 20.56 -1.30
N ALA A 270 10.19 20.41 -0.07
CA ALA A 270 10.78 21.50 0.68
C ALA A 270 12.07 22.00 0.02
N TRP A 271 12.26 23.31 -0.08
CA TRP A 271 13.45 23.89 -0.68
C TRP A 271 13.84 25.23 -0.06
N VAL A 272 15.14 25.48 -0.01
CA VAL A 272 15.74 26.75 0.39
C VAL A 272 16.23 27.40 -0.90
N TYR A 273 15.64 28.53 -1.26
CA TYR A 273 15.94 29.31 -2.47
C TYR A 273 16.90 30.46 -2.14
N ASP A 274 17.53 30.99 -3.19
CA ASP A 274 18.28 32.25 -3.19
C ASP A 274 19.40 32.31 -2.14
N ASN A 275 19.38 33.31 -1.24
CA ASN A 275 20.40 33.53 -0.21
C ASN A 275 19.90 33.18 1.20
N ALA A 276 18.81 32.41 1.29
CA ALA A 276 18.24 32.00 2.55
C ALA A 276 19.17 31.02 3.29
N LYS A 277 19.14 31.07 4.62
CA LYS A 277 20.04 30.32 5.51
C LYS A 277 19.25 29.47 6.51
N VAL A 278 19.60 28.20 6.65
CA VAL A 278 19.03 27.30 7.66
C VAL A 278 20.13 26.64 8.48
N TYR A 279 20.19 26.91 9.78
CA TYR A 279 21.31 26.48 10.63
C TYR A 279 20.88 26.15 12.07
N GLY A 280 21.79 25.57 12.85
CA GLY A 280 21.49 25.05 14.19
C GLY A 280 20.60 23.80 14.15
N ASN A 281 19.59 23.74 15.02
CA ASN A 281 18.65 22.62 15.12
C ASN A 281 17.38 22.82 14.28
N ALA A 282 17.37 23.84 13.41
CA ALA A 282 16.22 24.16 12.57
C ALA A 282 15.97 23.03 11.56
N LYS A 283 14.70 22.77 11.24
CA LYS A 283 14.29 21.73 10.30
C LYS A 283 13.24 22.25 9.33
N VAL A 284 13.45 22.01 8.04
CA VAL A 284 12.52 22.35 6.95
C VAL A 284 12.07 21.07 6.25
N TRP A 285 10.76 20.86 6.09
CA TRP A 285 10.21 19.64 5.47
C TRP A 285 8.85 19.82 4.79
N SER A 286 8.31 18.74 4.21
CA SER A 286 7.06 18.71 3.45
C SER A 286 7.09 19.66 2.24
N SER A 287 6.14 20.59 2.08
CA SER A 287 6.10 21.52 0.94
C SER A 287 6.63 22.92 1.26
N ALA A 288 7.44 23.07 2.31
CA ALA A 288 7.92 24.39 2.77
C ALA A 288 8.91 25.05 1.79
N LYS A 289 8.71 26.34 1.50
CA LYS A 289 9.61 27.15 0.68
C LYS A 289 10.18 28.30 1.52
N VAL A 290 11.50 28.38 1.60
CA VAL A 290 12.26 29.46 2.23
C VAL A 290 13.02 30.20 1.14
N TYR A 291 12.91 31.52 1.03
CA TYR A 291 13.44 32.28 -0.12
C TYR A 291 14.03 33.63 0.30
N ASP A 292 14.57 34.37 -0.66
CA ASP A 292 15.24 35.66 -0.49
C ASP A 292 16.43 35.59 0.50
N SER A 293 16.40 36.40 1.56
CA SER A 293 17.42 36.51 2.60
C SER A 293 16.90 36.03 3.96
N ALA A 294 15.94 35.09 3.97
CA ALA A 294 15.37 34.56 5.20
C ALA A 294 16.39 33.75 6.02
N GLU A 295 16.31 33.83 7.35
CA GLU A 295 17.15 33.05 8.26
C GLU A 295 16.28 32.20 9.20
N VAL A 296 16.51 30.88 9.20
CA VAL A 296 15.81 29.91 10.04
C VAL A 296 16.82 29.22 10.94
N TYR A 297 16.69 29.39 12.26
CA TYR A 297 17.70 28.92 13.21
C TYR A 297 17.13 28.52 14.58
N GLY A 298 18.00 28.01 15.46
CA GLY A 298 17.58 27.49 16.77
C GLY A 298 16.78 26.19 16.62
N ASN A 299 15.65 26.05 17.34
CA ASN A 299 14.78 24.85 17.28
C ASN A 299 13.57 25.03 16.34
N ALA A 300 13.67 25.92 15.34
CA ALA A 300 12.58 26.25 14.43
C ALA A 300 12.16 25.03 13.56
N LYS A 301 10.85 24.88 13.37
CA LYS A 301 10.23 23.78 12.62
C LYS A 301 9.35 24.39 11.53
N VAL A 302 9.79 24.28 10.27
CA VAL A 302 9.11 24.90 9.12
C VAL A 302 8.56 23.82 8.20
N TRP A 303 7.25 23.83 7.99
CA TRP A 303 6.55 22.88 7.12
C TRP A 303 5.34 23.56 6.47
N ALA A 304 4.85 22.98 5.38
CA ALA A 304 3.61 23.41 4.73
C ALA A 304 2.83 22.19 4.24
N ALA A 305 1.52 22.18 4.48
CA ALA A 305 0.62 21.17 3.94
C ALA A 305 0.51 21.29 2.41
N PRO A 306 0.32 20.17 1.67
CA PRO A 306 -0.10 20.21 0.28
C PRO A 306 -1.49 20.87 0.22
N LYS A 307 -1.66 21.91 -0.59
CA LYS A 307 -2.80 22.84 -0.45
C LYS A 307 -4.14 22.27 -0.96
N CYS A 308 -5.17 22.36 -0.13
CA CYS A 308 -6.41 23.06 -0.49
C CYS A 308 -6.13 24.58 -0.36
N GLY A 309 -6.58 25.40 -1.31
CA GLY A 309 -5.98 26.69 -1.67
C GLY A 309 -5.71 27.72 -0.54
N GLN A 310 -4.44 28.11 -0.36
CA GLN A 310 -3.90 29.48 -0.18
C GLN A 310 -2.37 29.43 0.04
N ARG A 311 -1.58 30.40 -0.50
CA ARG A 311 -0.09 30.42 -0.50
C ARG A 311 0.49 30.83 0.86
N ARG A 312 1.35 29.98 1.46
CA ARG A 312 2.21 30.31 2.61
C ARG A 312 3.67 30.01 2.29
N SER A 313 4.54 30.95 2.61
CA SER A 313 5.95 30.96 2.23
C SER A 313 6.69 31.89 3.22
N VAL A 314 7.96 31.60 3.58
CA VAL A 314 8.76 32.48 4.45
C VAL A 314 9.65 33.38 3.60
N GLY A 315 9.33 34.69 3.52
CA GLY A 315 10.08 35.69 2.74
C GLY A 315 10.14 37.09 3.35
N GLN A 316 11.20 37.80 2.95
CA GLN A 316 11.73 39.11 3.39
C GLN A 316 12.02 39.34 4.89
N ARG A 317 13.28 39.69 5.21
CA ARG A 317 13.91 40.08 6.51
C ARG A 317 13.28 39.50 7.80
N ARG A 318 12.71 38.30 7.74
CA ARG A 318 12.12 37.62 8.90
C ARG A 318 13.07 36.53 9.38
N SER A 319 13.71 36.80 10.51
CA SER A 319 14.43 35.79 11.28
C SER A 319 13.42 34.93 12.05
N VAL A 320 13.47 33.61 11.88
CA VAL A 320 12.63 32.66 12.63
C VAL A 320 13.52 31.95 13.65
N GLY A 321 13.44 32.37 14.92
CA GLY A 321 14.18 31.81 16.07
C GLY A 321 13.29 31.59 17.30
N GLN A 322 13.50 30.44 17.97
CA GLN A 322 12.89 29.88 19.21
C GLN A 322 11.36 30.00 19.47
N ARG A 323 10.74 28.84 19.75
CA ARG A 323 9.31 28.57 20.07
C ARG A 323 8.24 29.17 19.13
N ARG A 324 8.50 29.25 17.83
CA ARG A 324 7.44 29.48 16.83
C ARG A 324 7.43 28.37 15.77
N SER A 325 6.48 27.45 15.89
CA SER A 325 5.95 26.71 14.75
C SER A 325 5.22 27.71 13.86
N VAL A 326 5.72 27.97 12.65
CA VAL A 326 4.97 28.78 11.68
C VAL A 326 3.92 27.85 11.05
N GLY A 327 2.85 27.60 11.80
CA GLY A 327 1.65 26.90 11.37
C GLY A 327 0.43 27.71 11.79
N GLN A 328 -0.19 28.40 10.83
CA GLN A 328 -1.36 29.28 10.98
C GLN A 328 -1.18 30.54 11.87
N ARG A 329 -1.40 31.72 11.26
CA ARG A 329 -2.08 32.83 11.93
C ARG A 329 -3.18 33.32 11.00
N GLN A 330 -4.39 33.40 11.54
CA GLN A 330 -5.50 34.13 10.94
C GLN A 330 -5.13 35.61 10.83
N SER A 331 -5.53 36.23 9.74
CA SER A 331 -5.91 37.64 9.73
C SER A 331 -7.34 37.68 9.22
N VAL A 332 -8.18 38.36 10.00
CA VAL A 332 -9.61 38.63 9.79
C VAL A 332 -9.88 39.12 8.38
#